data_AF-A0A7X8BW53-F1
#
_entry.id   AF-A0A7X8BW53-F1
#
_cell.length_a   1.000
_cell.length_b   1.000
_cell.length_c   1.000
_cell.angle_alpha   90.00
_cell.angle_beta   90.00
_cell.angle_gamma   90.00
#
_symmetry.space_group_name_H-M   'P 1'
#
loop_
_entity.id
_entity.type
_entity.pdbx_description
1 polymer ?
#
loop_
_entity_poly.entity_id
_entity_poly.type
_entity_poly.pdbx_seq_one_letter_code
_entity_poly.pdbx_strand_id
1 'polypeptide(L)'
;MKKIILLLTVLLMFQKVFPQNENEVCPLLQKAAKSYCDGNYKTSIKTLNEFLRLYPSHLLNQEAMYARGLCAYLSGKEKLAYRYLEEVMSLKSYQESDSFGYSILLCNYIQNNCKNILVPDYLQNLQHEASILLYELEMKNKNYAKAYVHLDNAARYYRFWYGCGTTDLEESMRLALLFSAYYDKINQPDTAVYELFPFLFEPSAFPGKYYENVCKTAADKLIKLKGEAEVKSELAKAVRDVYYESHEDLHGHEARIWYVRFFGFKIKASPEYLHSKVNSPDEVRQYLMQTTFYKLIFNLP
;
A
#
# COMPACT_ATOMS: atom_id res chain seq x y z
N MET A 1 -45.87 -2.42 -32.57
CA MET A 1 -44.99 -3.05 -31.54
C MET A 1 -43.50 -2.95 -31.85
N LYS A 2 -42.99 -3.41 -33.01
CA LYS A 2 -41.54 -3.39 -33.32
C LYS A 2 -40.87 -2.00 -33.21
N LYS A 3 -41.55 -0.91 -33.57
CA LYS A 3 -41.03 0.48 -33.44
C LYS A 3 -40.94 0.99 -31.99
N ILE A 4 -41.81 0.53 -31.09
CA ILE A 4 -41.81 0.91 -29.66
C ILE A 4 -40.68 0.18 -28.92
N ILE A 5 -40.45 -1.09 -29.26
CA ILE A 5 -39.33 -1.88 -28.71
C ILE A 5 -37.99 -1.24 -29.11
N LEU A 6 -37.84 -0.82 -30.38
CA LEU A 6 -36.63 -0.16 -30.87
C LEU A 6 -36.34 1.17 -30.16
N LEU A 7 -37.38 2.00 -29.94
CA LEU A 7 -37.25 3.29 -29.25
C LEU A 7 -36.83 3.12 -27.77
N LEU A 8 -37.38 2.11 -27.08
CA LEU A 8 -36.99 1.77 -25.69
C LEU A 8 -35.56 1.25 -25.60
N THR A 9 -35.12 0.40 -26.53
CA THR A 9 -33.71 -0.05 -26.58
C THR A 9 -32.75 1.10 -26.90
N VAL A 10 -33.15 2.05 -27.74
CA VAL A 10 -32.34 3.24 -28.05
C VAL A 10 -32.28 4.19 -26.85
N LEU A 11 -33.39 4.41 -26.13
CA LEU A 11 -33.42 5.23 -24.91
C LEU A 11 -32.56 4.62 -23.78
N LEU A 12 -32.61 3.29 -23.62
CA LEU A 12 -31.77 2.55 -22.66
C LEU A 12 -30.29 2.57 -23.05
N MET A 13 -29.97 2.63 -24.35
CA MET A 13 -28.60 2.84 -24.82
C MET A 13 -28.13 4.28 -24.65
N PHE A 14 -28.99 5.28 -24.81
CA PHE A 14 -28.64 6.68 -24.58
C PHE A 14 -28.37 6.98 -23.09
N GLN A 15 -29.06 6.33 -22.14
CA GLN A 15 -28.72 6.45 -20.71
C GLN A 15 -27.33 5.90 -20.34
N LYS A 16 -26.77 5.00 -21.16
CA LYS A 16 -25.41 4.50 -20.97
C LYS A 16 -24.32 5.42 -21.54
N VAL A 17 -24.69 6.38 -22.39
CA VAL A 17 -23.73 7.15 -23.22
C VAL A 17 -23.66 8.63 -22.83
N PHE A 18 -24.63 9.16 -22.09
CA PHE A 18 -24.55 10.54 -21.58
C PHE A 18 -23.81 10.59 -20.23
N PRO A 19 -22.84 11.51 -20.06
CA PRO A 19 -22.28 11.80 -18.74
C PRO A 19 -23.43 12.19 -17.81
N GLN A 20 -23.57 11.47 -16.70
CA GLN A 20 -24.57 11.80 -15.70
C GLN A 20 -24.35 13.24 -15.22
N ASN A 21 -25.43 13.99 -15.02
CA ASN A 21 -25.36 15.41 -14.68
C ASN A 21 -24.53 15.59 -13.40
N GLU A 22 -23.31 16.10 -13.54
CA GLU A 22 -22.35 16.26 -12.44
C GLU A 22 -22.94 17.07 -11.28
N ASN A 23 -23.85 18.01 -11.58
CA ASN A 23 -24.57 18.82 -10.61
C ASN A 23 -25.45 18.00 -9.64
N GLU A 24 -25.87 16.79 -10.03
CA GLU A 24 -26.71 15.91 -9.21
C GLU A 24 -25.89 14.88 -8.43
N VAL A 25 -24.68 14.56 -8.91
CA VAL A 25 -23.79 13.57 -8.30
C VAL A 25 -22.92 14.17 -7.19
N CYS A 26 -22.30 15.33 -7.45
CA CYS A 26 -21.35 15.94 -6.53
C CYS A 26 -21.91 16.20 -5.12
N PRO A 27 -23.16 16.67 -4.94
CA PRO A 27 -23.71 16.90 -3.59
C PRO A 27 -23.77 15.63 -2.72
N LEU A 28 -24.05 14.46 -3.31
CA LEU A 28 -24.06 13.19 -2.57
C LEU A 28 -22.64 12.80 -2.13
N LEU A 29 -21.67 12.88 -3.04
CA LEU A 29 -20.28 12.52 -2.74
C LEU A 29 -19.67 13.48 -1.70
N GLN A 30 -19.95 14.79 -1.81
CA GLN A 30 -19.55 15.78 -0.82
C GLN A 30 -20.16 15.50 0.56
N LYS A 31 -21.45 15.16 0.61
CA LYS A 31 -22.12 14.79 1.87
C LYS A 31 -21.54 13.51 2.49
N ALA A 32 -21.23 12.51 1.66
CA ALA A 32 -20.59 11.28 2.11
C ALA A 32 -19.18 11.55 2.68
N ALA A 33 -18.38 12.34 1.98
CA ALA A 33 -17.03 12.73 2.38
C ALA A 33 -17.05 13.56 3.68
N LYS A 34 -17.91 14.58 3.77
CA LYS A 34 -18.07 15.37 5.00
C LYS A 34 -18.45 14.48 6.19
N SER A 35 -19.43 13.60 6.00
CA SER A 35 -19.87 12.69 7.07
C SER A 35 -18.76 11.74 7.52
N TYR A 36 -17.91 11.29 6.59
CA TYR A 36 -16.73 10.48 6.92
C TYR A 36 -15.72 11.26 7.76
N CYS A 37 -15.43 12.50 7.36
CA CYS A 37 -14.50 13.37 8.06
C CYS A 37 -14.96 13.75 9.47
N ASP A 38 -16.28 13.87 9.66
CA ASP A 38 -16.91 14.08 10.96
C ASP A 38 -16.94 12.79 11.82
N GLY A 39 -16.37 11.66 11.34
CA GLY A 39 -16.45 10.36 12.00
C GLY A 39 -17.85 9.72 11.97
N ASN A 40 -18.81 10.35 11.27
CA ASN A 40 -20.18 9.88 11.13
C ASN A 40 -20.29 8.84 9.99
N TYR A 41 -19.61 7.71 10.18
CA TYR A 41 -19.54 6.64 9.20
C TYR A 41 -20.91 6.05 8.85
N LYS A 42 -21.89 6.07 9.78
CA LYS A 42 -23.27 5.62 9.49
C LYS A 42 -23.92 6.48 8.41
N THR A 43 -23.78 7.80 8.50
CA THR A 43 -24.35 8.73 7.51
C THR A 43 -23.59 8.67 6.19
N SER A 44 -22.26 8.52 6.25
CA SER A 44 -21.44 8.31 5.06
C SER A 44 -21.86 7.05 4.30
N ILE A 45 -21.97 5.89 4.97
CA ILE A 45 -22.45 4.63 4.37
C ILE A 45 -23.85 4.79 3.76
N LYS A 46 -24.78 5.45 4.45
CA LYS A 46 -26.14 5.68 3.92
C LYS A 46 -26.09 6.47 2.61
N THR A 47 -25.28 7.52 2.58
CA THR A 47 -25.14 8.40 1.41
C THR A 47 -24.42 7.70 0.26
N LEU A 48 -23.37 6.92 0.54
CA LEU A 48 -22.68 6.09 -0.46
C LEU A 48 -23.60 5.03 -1.06
N ASN A 49 -24.43 4.37 -0.24
CA ASN A 49 -25.44 3.43 -0.75
C ASN A 49 -26.46 4.11 -1.67
N GLU A 50 -26.86 5.34 -1.35
CA GLU A 50 -27.74 6.13 -2.20
C GLU A 50 -27.08 6.46 -3.54
N PHE A 51 -25.82 6.89 -3.52
CA PHE A 51 -25.02 7.13 -4.72
C PHE A 51 -24.90 5.86 -5.59
N LEU A 52 -24.46 4.73 -5.02
CA LEU A 52 -24.30 3.46 -5.74
C LEU A 52 -25.62 2.95 -6.35
N ARG A 53 -26.76 3.27 -5.73
CA ARG A 53 -28.10 2.90 -6.22
C ARG A 53 -28.57 3.81 -7.35
N LEU A 54 -28.38 5.13 -7.22
CA LEU A 54 -28.85 6.10 -8.21
C LEU A 54 -27.94 6.14 -9.44
N TYR A 55 -26.66 5.86 -9.25
CA TYR A 55 -25.62 6.08 -10.25
C TYR A 55 -24.75 4.83 -10.48
N PRO A 56 -25.32 3.64 -10.74
CA PRO A 56 -24.61 2.35 -10.78
C PRO A 56 -23.63 2.17 -11.95
N SER A 57 -23.54 3.13 -12.87
CA SER A 57 -22.53 3.16 -13.95
C SER A 57 -21.63 4.40 -13.89
N HIS A 58 -21.69 5.18 -12.81
CA HIS A 58 -20.80 6.31 -12.60
C HIS A 58 -19.34 5.85 -12.49
N LEU A 59 -18.42 6.68 -13.02
CA LEU A 59 -16.98 6.43 -13.00
C LEU A 59 -16.42 6.24 -11.59
N LEU A 60 -17.10 6.79 -10.57
CA LEU A 60 -16.71 6.73 -9.14
C LEU A 60 -17.35 5.61 -8.33
N ASN A 61 -17.98 4.64 -8.99
CA ASN A 61 -18.60 3.55 -8.26
C ASN A 61 -17.61 2.68 -7.52
N GLN A 62 -16.44 2.42 -8.09
CA GLN A 62 -15.47 1.52 -7.48
C GLN A 62 -14.93 2.15 -6.19
N GLU A 63 -14.59 3.44 -6.24
CA GLU A 63 -14.19 4.26 -5.10
C GLU A 63 -15.30 4.33 -4.05
N ALA A 64 -16.55 4.56 -4.47
CA ALA A 64 -17.68 4.60 -3.54
C ALA A 64 -17.96 3.22 -2.88
N MET A 65 -17.75 2.12 -3.60
CA MET A 65 -17.85 0.76 -3.06
C MET A 65 -16.78 0.51 -2.00
N TYR A 66 -15.52 0.86 -2.30
CA TYR A 66 -14.42 0.78 -1.35
C TYR A 66 -14.63 1.68 -0.13
N ALA A 67 -14.95 2.95 -0.34
CA ALA A 67 -15.26 3.95 0.69
C ALA A 67 -16.34 3.46 1.67
N ARG A 68 -17.34 2.77 1.17
CA ARG A 68 -18.39 2.17 1.99
C ARG A 68 -17.86 1.03 2.85
N GLY A 69 -17.00 0.18 2.29
CA GLY A 69 -16.27 -0.86 3.03
C GLY A 69 -15.39 -0.28 4.14
N LEU A 70 -14.60 0.75 3.81
CA LEU A 70 -13.74 1.47 4.76
C LEU A 70 -14.55 2.10 5.89
N CYS A 71 -15.65 2.80 5.59
CA CYS A 71 -16.54 3.34 6.63
C CYS A 71 -17.08 2.24 7.55
N ALA A 72 -17.47 1.08 6.99
CA ALA A 72 -17.96 -0.03 7.80
C ALA A 72 -16.87 -0.57 8.72
N TYR A 73 -15.65 -0.71 8.21
CA TYR A 73 -14.46 -1.10 8.97
C TYR A 73 -14.18 -0.14 10.12
N LEU A 74 -14.04 1.17 9.84
CA LEU A 74 -13.76 2.21 10.84
C LEU A 74 -14.88 2.37 11.88
N SER A 75 -16.12 2.03 11.52
CA SER A 75 -17.25 2.00 12.46
C SER A 75 -17.34 0.74 13.33
N GLY A 76 -16.37 -0.19 13.22
CA GLY A 76 -16.34 -1.45 13.95
C GLY A 76 -17.38 -2.48 13.48
N LYS A 77 -18.03 -2.26 12.33
CA LYS A 77 -19.07 -3.15 11.80
C LYS A 77 -18.45 -4.23 10.92
N GLU A 78 -17.69 -5.13 11.54
CA GLU A 78 -16.83 -6.11 10.86
C GLU A 78 -17.56 -6.95 9.81
N LYS A 79 -18.74 -7.50 10.13
CA LYS A 79 -19.51 -8.30 9.16
C LYS A 79 -19.91 -7.52 7.92
N LEU A 80 -20.23 -6.23 8.07
CA LEU A 80 -20.55 -5.37 6.93
C LEU A 80 -19.29 -4.97 6.17
N ALA A 81 -18.20 -4.68 6.89
CA ALA A 81 -16.91 -4.36 6.29
C ALA A 81 -16.44 -5.50 5.40
N TYR A 82 -16.41 -6.72 5.93
CA TYR A 82 -16.03 -7.93 5.19
C TYR A 82 -16.82 -8.06 3.89
N ARG A 83 -18.16 -8.05 3.99
CA ARG A 83 -19.03 -8.16 2.82
C ARG A 83 -18.75 -7.08 1.77
N TYR A 84 -18.65 -5.82 2.19
CA TYR A 84 -18.42 -4.72 1.25
C TYR A 84 -17.03 -4.73 0.63
N LEU A 85 -16.01 -5.17 1.37
CA LEU A 85 -14.66 -5.30 0.86
C LEU A 85 -14.54 -6.48 -0.11
N GLU A 86 -15.20 -7.62 0.16
CA GLU A 86 -15.30 -8.73 -0.80
C GLU A 86 -16.01 -8.31 -2.10
N GLU A 87 -17.01 -7.44 -2.04
CA GLU A 87 -17.62 -6.86 -3.24
C GLU A 87 -16.58 -6.11 -4.09
N VAL A 88 -15.66 -5.35 -3.48
CA VAL A 88 -14.55 -4.69 -4.19
C VAL A 88 -13.59 -5.73 -4.80
N MET A 89 -13.27 -6.79 -4.07
CA MET A 89 -12.42 -7.88 -4.58
C MET A 89 -13.04 -8.60 -5.78
N SER A 90 -14.37 -8.63 -5.88
CA SER A 90 -15.08 -9.28 -6.99
C SER A 90 -15.15 -8.45 -8.28
N LEU A 91 -14.77 -7.16 -8.21
CA LEU A 91 -14.74 -6.29 -9.37
C LEU A 91 -13.71 -6.78 -10.39
N LYS A 92 -14.15 -6.97 -11.63
CA LYS A 92 -13.25 -7.25 -12.75
C LYS A 92 -12.77 -5.93 -13.33
N SER A 93 -11.50 -5.86 -13.70
CA SER A 93 -10.93 -4.69 -14.39
C SER A 93 -11.80 -4.31 -15.57
N TYR A 94 -12.52 -3.20 -15.46
CA TYR A 94 -13.04 -2.54 -16.64
C TYR A 94 -11.87 -1.73 -17.17
N GLN A 95 -11.18 -2.29 -18.16
CA GLN A 95 -10.21 -1.54 -18.94
C GLN A 95 -11.00 -0.49 -19.70
N GLU A 96 -10.76 0.77 -19.38
CA GLU A 96 -10.78 1.97 -20.23
C GLU A 96 -11.17 3.19 -19.40
N SER A 97 -10.20 3.67 -18.62
CA SER A 97 -9.79 5.07 -18.74
C SER A 97 -8.65 5.31 -17.77
N ASP A 98 -7.54 5.82 -18.29
CA ASP A 98 -6.69 6.78 -17.57
C ASP A 98 -7.54 8.01 -17.19
N SER A 99 -8.60 7.84 -16.38
CA SER A 99 -9.33 8.97 -15.80
C SER A 99 -8.50 9.48 -14.64
N PHE A 100 -7.36 10.07 -14.98
CA PHE A 100 -6.58 10.87 -14.07
C PHE A 100 -7.47 12.01 -13.57
N GLY A 101 -8.14 11.80 -12.44
CA GLY A 101 -8.58 12.80 -11.46
C GLY A 101 -9.59 13.89 -11.84
N TYR A 102 -9.93 14.16 -13.10
CA TYR A 102 -10.64 15.41 -13.43
C TYR A 102 -12.07 15.49 -12.87
N SER A 103 -12.88 14.43 -12.98
CA SER A 103 -14.26 14.43 -12.48
C SER A 103 -14.34 14.45 -10.94
N ILE A 104 -13.34 13.86 -10.26
CA ILE A 104 -13.21 13.96 -8.79
C ILE A 104 -12.83 15.37 -8.39
N LEU A 105 -11.82 15.97 -9.02
CA LEU A 105 -11.38 17.34 -8.75
C LEU A 105 -12.55 18.34 -8.78
N LEU A 106 -13.50 18.15 -9.71
CA LEU A 106 -14.72 18.96 -9.80
C LEU A 106 -15.69 18.76 -8.62
N CYS A 107 -15.95 17.52 -8.18
CA CYS A 107 -16.83 17.28 -7.02
C CYS A 107 -16.15 17.56 -5.66
N ASN A 108 -14.81 17.59 -5.60
CA ASN A 108 -14.03 17.46 -4.36
C ASN A 108 -13.20 18.67 -3.94
N TYR A 109 -13.51 19.88 -4.42
CA TYR A 109 -12.82 21.11 -3.98
C TYR A 109 -12.92 21.40 -2.45
N ILE A 110 -13.74 20.65 -1.69
CA ILE A 110 -13.91 20.80 -0.23
C ILE A 110 -12.86 19.99 0.59
N GLN A 111 -11.94 19.27 -0.05
CA GLN A 111 -11.22 18.15 0.58
C GLN A 111 -9.84 18.40 1.22
N ASN A 112 -9.42 19.66 1.43
CA ASN A 112 -8.08 19.93 2.00
C ASN A 112 -7.90 19.58 3.51
N ASN A 113 -8.96 19.24 4.25
CA ASN A 113 -8.86 19.06 5.72
C ASN A 113 -8.95 17.60 6.22
N CYS A 114 -9.27 16.63 5.37
CA CYS A 114 -9.47 15.25 5.78
C CYS A 114 -9.21 14.34 4.58
N LYS A 115 -8.27 13.41 4.73
CA LYS A 115 -7.84 12.50 3.66
C LYS A 115 -9.06 11.93 2.93
N ASN A 116 -9.09 12.13 1.61
CA ASN A 116 -10.21 11.84 0.74
C ASN A 116 -10.69 10.39 0.92
N ILE A 117 -11.98 10.18 1.17
CA ILE A 117 -12.58 8.82 1.22
C ILE A 117 -12.78 8.24 -0.19
N LEU A 118 -12.86 9.11 -1.20
CA LEU A 118 -13.01 8.79 -2.62
C LEU A 118 -11.70 9.12 -3.34
N VAL A 119 -10.61 8.44 -2.97
CA VAL A 119 -9.31 8.62 -3.64
C VAL A 119 -9.48 8.16 -5.09
N PRO A 120 -9.25 9.04 -6.10
CA PRO A 120 -9.17 8.58 -7.48
C PRO A 120 -8.03 7.58 -7.52
N ASP A 121 -8.36 6.33 -7.72
CA ASP A 121 -7.34 5.30 -7.69
C ASP A 121 -7.63 4.21 -8.70
N TYR A 122 -6.57 3.58 -9.18
CA TYR A 122 -6.72 2.43 -10.05
C TYR A 122 -7.42 1.33 -9.28
N LEU A 123 -8.30 0.55 -9.93
CA LEU A 123 -9.05 -0.52 -9.26
C LEU A 123 -8.13 -1.44 -8.45
N GLN A 124 -6.92 -1.72 -8.95
CA GLN A 124 -5.95 -2.54 -8.24
C GLN A 124 -5.54 -1.93 -6.89
N ASN A 125 -5.43 -0.61 -6.76
CA ASN A 125 -5.10 0.05 -5.49
C ASN A 125 -6.28 -0.02 -4.51
N LEU A 126 -7.52 0.10 -5.00
CA LEU A 126 -8.70 -0.13 -4.17
C LEU A 126 -8.75 -1.59 -3.68
N GLN A 127 -8.42 -2.55 -4.56
CA GLN A 127 -8.34 -3.98 -4.21
C GLN A 127 -7.16 -4.29 -3.28
N HIS A 128 -6.05 -3.55 -3.41
CA HIS A 128 -4.91 -3.62 -2.52
C HIS A 128 -5.30 -3.23 -1.10
N GLU A 129 -5.86 -2.02 -0.92
CA GLU A 129 -6.29 -1.56 0.40
C GLU A 129 -7.41 -2.43 0.96
N ALA A 130 -8.37 -2.85 0.12
CA ALA A 130 -9.41 -3.78 0.55
C ALA A 130 -8.83 -5.11 1.03
N SER A 131 -7.81 -5.63 0.37
CA SER A 131 -7.09 -6.83 0.80
C SER A 131 -6.40 -6.63 2.15
N ILE A 132 -5.79 -5.47 2.40
CA ILE A 132 -5.16 -5.19 3.70
C ILE A 132 -6.19 -5.10 4.82
N LEU A 133 -7.33 -4.43 4.59
CA LEU A 133 -8.41 -4.38 5.57
C LEU A 133 -9.01 -5.76 5.86
N LEU A 134 -9.15 -6.61 4.82
CA LEU A 134 -9.57 -8.01 4.98
C LEU A 134 -8.53 -8.82 5.76
N TYR A 135 -7.24 -8.63 5.49
CA TYR A 135 -6.15 -9.20 6.31
C TYR A 135 -6.32 -8.82 7.78
N GLU A 136 -6.51 -7.54 8.10
CA GLU A 136 -6.66 -7.07 9.49
C GLU A 136 -7.89 -7.70 10.18
N LEU A 137 -9.02 -7.80 9.47
CA LEU A 137 -10.23 -8.46 9.98
C LEU A 137 -9.98 -9.96 10.26
N GLU A 138 -9.33 -10.67 9.34
CA GLU A 138 -9.03 -12.10 9.52
C GLU A 138 -7.99 -12.32 10.63
N MET A 139 -6.99 -11.44 10.76
CA MET A 139 -6.04 -11.45 11.88
C MET A 139 -6.74 -11.27 13.22
N LYS A 140 -7.67 -10.32 13.31
CA LYS A 140 -8.49 -10.10 14.51
C LYS A 140 -9.31 -11.34 14.87
N ASN A 141 -9.85 -12.02 13.86
CA ASN A 141 -10.61 -13.27 14.01
C ASN A 141 -9.73 -14.52 14.17
N LYS A 142 -8.39 -14.36 14.25
CA LYS A 142 -7.40 -15.46 14.35
C LYS A 142 -7.47 -16.46 13.19
N ASN A 143 -7.98 -16.04 12.04
CA ASN A 143 -8.04 -16.85 10.84
C ASN A 143 -6.80 -16.60 9.96
N TYR A 144 -5.66 -17.07 10.46
CA TYR A 144 -4.36 -16.75 9.88
C TYR A 144 -4.21 -17.25 8.42
N ALA A 145 -4.82 -18.38 8.07
CA ALA A 145 -4.77 -18.88 6.70
C ALA A 145 -5.40 -17.90 5.70
N LYS A 146 -6.59 -17.38 5.98
CA LYS A 146 -7.22 -16.37 5.12
C LYS A 146 -6.52 -15.01 5.20
N ALA A 147 -6.03 -14.64 6.38
CA ALA A 147 -5.25 -13.42 6.54
C ALA A 147 -4.05 -13.42 5.58
N TYR A 148 -3.29 -14.52 5.52
CA TYR A 148 -2.18 -14.67 4.59
C TYR A 148 -2.61 -14.52 3.14
N VAL A 149 -3.71 -15.17 2.73
CA VAL A 149 -4.23 -15.06 1.36
C VAL A 149 -4.51 -13.60 0.98
N HIS A 150 -5.15 -12.84 1.87
CA HIS A 150 -5.41 -11.42 1.59
C HIS A 150 -4.13 -10.59 1.54
N LEU A 151 -3.19 -10.80 2.46
CA LEU A 151 -1.93 -10.08 2.47
C LEU A 151 -1.06 -10.40 1.24
N ASP A 152 -1.00 -11.67 0.84
CA ASP A 152 -0.30 -12.12 -0.38
C ASP A 152 -0.95 -11.55 -1.64
N ASN A 153 -2.29 -11.46 -1.67
CA ASN A 153 -3.01 -10.82 -2.76
C ASN A 153 -2.67 -9.34 -2.90
N ALA A 154 -2.59 -8.60 -1.79
CA ALA A 154 -2.17 -7.20 -1.79
C ALA A 154 -0.75 -7.04 -2.35
N ALA A 155 0.16 -7.95 -1.98
CA ALA A 155 1.55 -7.89 -2.41
C ALA A 155 1.77 -8.29 -3.88
N ARG A 156 1.03 -9.29 -4.39
CA ARG A 156 1.32 -9.91 -5.70
C ARG A 156 0.37 -9.54 -6.82
N TYR A 157 -0.93 -9.57 -6.56
CA TYR A 157 -1.96 -9.43 -7.61
C TYR A 157 -2.50 -8.00 -7.70
N TYR A 158 -2.56 -7.32 -6.56
CA TYR A 158 -3.03 -5.95 -6.44
C TYR A 158 -1.88 -5.07 -6.01
N ARG A 159 -0.75 -5.14 -6.71
CA ARG A 159 0.40 -4.30 -6.38
C ARG A 159 -0.04 -2.84 -6.46
N PHE A 160 0.12 -2.12 -5.35
CA PHE A 160 -0.24 -0.71 -5.29
C PHE A 160 0.62 0.04 -6.30
N TRP A 161 -0.03 0.68 -7.27
CA TRP A 161 0.63 1.46 -8.28
C TRP A 161 0.61 2.92 -7.87
N TYR A 162 1.78 3.47 -7.61
CA TYR A 162 1.89 4.90 -7.42
C TYR A 162 2.24 5.59 -8.74
N GLY A 163 1.77 6.82 -8.93
CA GLY A 163 2.37 7.70 -9.93
C GLY A 163 3.89 7.81 -9.69
N CYS A 164 4.66 8.04 -10.75
CA CYS A 164 6.13 8.04 -10.75
C CYS A 164 6.77 8.52 -9.43
N GLY A 165 7.63 7.71 -8.78
CA GLY A 165 8.31 8.12 -7.54
C GLY A 165 8.76 6.97 -6.63
N THR A 166 9.09 7.33 -5.38
CA THR A 166 9.63 6.42 -4.34
C THR A 166 8.57 5.72 -3.49
N THR A 167 7.29 5.94 -3.78
CA THR A 167 6.15 5.45 -3.02
C THR A 167 5.96 3.94 -3.12
N ASP A 168 6.40 3.30 -4.21
CA ASP A 168 6.50 1.83 -4.32
C ASP A 168 7.34 1.22 -3.18
N LEU A 169 8.41 1.91 -2.79
CA LEU A 169 9.29 1.48 -1.70
C LEU A 169 8.61 1.64 -0.35
N GLU A 170 7.89 2.74 -0.13
CA GLU A 170 7.13 2.95 1.11
C GLU A 170 6.10 1.84 1.32
N GLU A 171 5.41 1.44 0.25
CA GLU A 171 4.43 0.36 0.33
C GLU A 171 5.07 -1.00 0.55
N SER A 172 6.21 -1.26 -0.10
CA SER A 172 6.98 -2.47 0.14
C SER A 172 7.40 -2.58 1.62
N MET A 173 7.79 -1.47 2.24
CA MET A 173 8.07 -1.39 3.69
C MET A 173 6.80 -1.61 4.53
N ARG A 174 5.65 -1.04 4.13
CA ARG A 174 4.37 -1.28 4.82
C ARG A 174 4.01 -2.77 4.79
N LEU A 175 4.04 -3.40 3.63
CA LEU A 175 3.75 -4.82 3.46
C LEU A 175 4.74 -5.68 4.27
N ALA A 176 6.02 -5.36 4.28
CA ALA A 176 7.02 -6.06 5.08
C ALA A 176 6.72 -6.03 6.58
N LEU A 177 6.26 -4.88 7.11
CA LEU A 177 5.79 -4.77 8.49
C LEU A 177 4.56 -5.65 8.76
N LEU A 178 3.62 -5.71 7.81
CA LEU A 178 2.43 -6.56 7.93
C LEU A 178 2.80 -8.05 7.89
N PHE A 179 3.68 -8.49 6.98
CA PHE A 179 4.18 -9.86 6.94
C PHE A 179 4.95 -10.21 8.21
N SER A 180 5.79 -9.31 8.70
CA SER A 180 6.49 -9.47 9.98
C SER A 180 5.52 -9.73 11.13
N ALA A 181 4.48 -8.89 11.25
CA ALA A 181 3.45 -9.06 12.27
C ALA A 181 2.64 -10.36 12.09
N TYR A 182 2.37 -10.77 10.85
CA TYR A 182 1.72 -12.05 10.55
C TYR A 182 2.56 -13.24 11.05
N TYR A 183 3.85 -13.29 10.71
CA TYR A 183 4.74 -14.39 11.09
C TYR A 183 4.94 -14.49 12.61
N ASP A 184 4.93 -13.36 13.34
CA ASP A 184 4.90 -13.39 14.81
C ASP A 184 3.67 -14.16 15.33
N LYS A 185 2.49 -13.92 14.76
CA LYS A 185 1.22 -14.50 15.24
C LYS A 185 1.15 -16.01 15.02
N ILE A 186 1.89 -16.52 14.04
CA ILE A 186 2.00 -17.96 13.78
C ILE A 186 3.29 -18.58 14.33
N ASN A 187 3.96 -17.90 15.27
CA ASN A 187 5.17 -18.36 15.97
C ASN A 187 6.36 -18.66 15.04
N GLN A 188 6.56 -17.83 14.00
CA GLN A 188 7.72 -17.90 13.11
C GLN A 188 8.56 -16.62 13.22
N PRO A 189 9.21 -16.37 14.37
CA PRO A 189 9.84 -15.08 14.64
C PRO A 189 11.11 -14.84 13.81
N ASP A 190 11.84 -15.89 13.40
CA ASP A 190 12.96 -15.74 12.46
C ASP A 190 12.45 -15.24 11.10
N THR A 191 11.41 -15.86 10.53
CA THR A 191 10.78 -15.39 9.28
C THR A 191 10.26 -13.96 9.44
N ALA A 192 9.62 -13.65 10.56
CA ALA A 192 9.10 -12.31 10.85
C ALA A 192 10.17 -11.23 10.74
N VAL A 193 11.39 -11.51 11.20
CA VAL A 193 12.47 -10.52 11.13
C VAL A 193 13.14 -10.49 9.76
N TYR A 194 13.20 -11.62 9.05
CA TYR A 194 13.77 -11.69 7.70
C TYR A 194 12.97 -10.95 6.64
N GLU A 195 11.64 -10.83 6.80
CA GLU A 195 10.81 -9.97 5.93
C GLU A 195 11.25 -8.50 5.94
N LEU A 196 11.91 -8.05 7.00
CA LEU A 196 12.37 -6.67 7.16
C LEU A 196 13.77 -6.44 6.58
N PHE A 197 14.52 -7.51 6.31
CA PHE A 197 15.91 -7.44 5.89
C PHE A 197 16.17 -6.62 4.63
N PRO A 198 15.33 -6.70 3.57
CA PRO A 198 15.55 -5.94 2.34
C PRO A 198 15.63 -4.43 2.54
N PHE A 199 15.14 -3.90 3.66
CA PHE A 199 14.99 -2.46 3.91
C PHE A 199 15.90 -1.93 5.02
N LEU A 200 16.76 -2.75 5.64
CA LEU A 200 17.55 -2.32 6.83
C LEU A 200 18.53 -1.18 6.53
N PHE A 201 19.06 -1.14 5.31
CA PHE A 201 20.10 -0.21 4.89
C PHE A 201 19.64 0.76 3.80
N GLU A 202 18.32 0.86 3.63
CA GLU A 202 17.68 1.67 2.59
C GLU A 202 17.10 2.97 3.20
N PRO A 203 17.88 4.05 3.38
CA PRO A 203 17.39 5.40 3.42
C PRO A 203 16.86 5.68 2.02
N SER A 204 15.55 5.54 1.93
CA SER A 204 14.77 6.26 0.96
C SER A 204 15.33 7.69 0.85
N ALA A 205 15.62 8.15 -0.36
CA ALA A 205 15.91 9.56 -0.66
C ALA A 205 14.87 10.53 -0.05
N PHE A 206 13.74 10.00 0.43
CA PHE A 206 12.69 10.63 1.19
C PHE A 206 12.39 9.74 2.41
N PRO A 207 12.86 10.02 3.64
CA PRO A 207 12.62 9.18 4.82
C PRO A 207 11.14 8.82 4.90
N GLY A 208 10.83 7.60 4.44
CA GLY A 208 9.46 7.21 4.24
C GLY A 208 8.78 6.99 5.58
N LYS A 209 7.46 7.16 5.62
CA LYS A 209 6.63 7.01 6.84
C LYS A 209 6.90 5.69 7.61
N TYR A 210 7.38 4.65 6.92
CA TYR A 210 7.58 3.31 7.47
C TYR A 210 9.04 2.94 7.77
N TYR A 211 10.04 3.65 7.26
CA TYR A 211 11.44 3.22 7.36
C TYR A 211 11.93 3.11 8.81
N GLU A 212 11.66 4.12 9.63
CA GLU A 212 12.02 4.09 11.06
C GLU A 212 11.33 2.93 11.79
N ASN A 213 10.06 2.65 11.47
CA ASN A 213 9.32 1.54 12.04
C ASN A 213 9.92 0.19 11.62
N VAL A 214 10.35 0.04 10.37
CA VAL A 214 11.04 -1.15 9.89
C VAL A 214 12.33 -1.36 10.66
N CYS A 215 13.18 -0.33 10.74
CA CYS A 215 14.47 -0.41 11.43
C CYS A 215 14.30 -0.75 12.91
N LYS A 216 13.39 -0.05 13.59
CA LYS A 216 13.10 -0.29 15.02
C LYS A 216 12.56 -1.69 15.25
N THR A 217 11.58 -2.12 14.44
CA THR A 217 10.97 -3.44 14.57
C THR A 217 12.00 -4.54 14.32
N ALA A 218 12.86 -4.39 13.32
CA ALA A 218 13.92 -5.35 13.03
C ALA A 218 14.96 -5.41 14.17
N ALA A 219 15.42 -4.25 14.66
CA ALA A 219 16.38 -4.17 15.75
C ALA A 219 15.85 -4.85 17.03
N ASP A 220 14.64 -4.46 17.46
CA ASP A 220 13.98 -5.03 18.65
C ASP A 220 13.84 -6.56 18.53
N LYS A 221 13.42 -7.05 17.36
CA LYS A 221 13.26 -8.49 17.09
C LYS A 221 14.59 -9.25 17.07
N LEU A 222 15.59 -8.74 16.37
CA LEU A 222 16.91 -9.38 16.28
C LEU A 222 17.57 -9.46 17.64
N ILE A 223 17.56 -8.38 18.41
CA ILE A 223 18.14 -8.35 19.76
C ILE A 223 17.43 -9.36 20.65
N LYS A 224 16.10 -9.45 20.58
CA LYS A 224 15.34 -10.46 21.33
C LYS A 224 15.69 -11.90 20.91
N LEU A 225 15.92 -12.14 19.61
CA LEU A 225 16.13 -13.49 19.06
C LEU A 225 17.56 -14.01 19.20
N LYS A 226 18.55 -13.14 19.01
CA LYS A 226 19.98 -13.50 18.91
C LYS A 226 20.81 -12.90 20.06
N GLY A 227 20.27 -11.92 20.78
CA GLY A 227 21.00 -11.17 21.79
C GLY A 227 21.81 -10.01 21.18
N GLU A 228 21.93 -8.93 21.93
CA GLU A 228 22.54 -7.68 21.47
C GLU A 228 23.99 -7.86 21.01
N ALA A 229 24.78 -8.65 21.73
CA ALA A 229 26.20 -8.88 21.41
C ALA A 229 26.40 -9.57 20.06
N GLU A 230 25.59 -10.59 19.76
CA GLU A 230 25.64 -11.30 18.48
C GLU A 230 25.24 -10.38 17.33
N VAL A 231 24.14 -9.62 17.50
CA VAL A 231 23.65 -8.69 16.48
C VAL A 231 24.68 -7.60 16.17
N LYS A 232 25.31 -7.00 17.19
CA LYS A 232 26.39 -6.03 17.00
C LYS A 232 27.58 -6.62 16.25
N SER A 233 27.99 -7.84 16.61
CA SER A 233 29.12 -8.52 15.98
C SER A 233 28.86 -8.81 14.51
N GLU A 234 27.70 -9.39 14.19
CA GLU A 234 27.30 -9.69 12.81
C GLU A 234 27.10 -8.43 11.98
N LEU A 235 26.57 -7.35 12.57
CA LEU A 235 26.40 -6.08 11.85
C LEU A 235 27.76 -5.43 11.56
N ALA A 236 28.68 -5.40 12.53
CA ALA A 236 30.03 -4.87 12.31
C ALA A 236 30.77 -5.65 11.21
N LYS A 237 30.62 -6.98 11.19
CA LYS A 237 31.14 -7.85 10.13
C LYS A 237 30.51 -7.53 8.77
N ALA A 238 29.18 -7.43 8.71
CA ALA A 238 28.45 -7.10 7.49
C ALA A 238 28.90 -5.75 6.89
N VAL A 239 29.05 -4.71 7.74
CA VAL A 239 29.55 -3.39 7.32
C VAL A 239 31.02 -3.46 6.90
N ARG A 240 31.87 -4.27 7.54
CA ARG A 240 33.27 -4.40 7.09
C ARG A 240 33.35 -5.09 5.73
N ASP A 241 32.55 -6.12 5.52
CA ASP A 241 32.68 -7.05 4.39
C ASP A 241 31.69 -6.71 3.25
N VAL A 242 31.48 -5.42 2.96
CA VAL A 242 30.70 -4.95 1.80
C VAL A 242 31.37 -5.40 0.50
N TYR A 243 30.55 -5.83 -0.45
CA TYR A 243 30.97 -6.21 -1.80
C TYR A 243 29.99 -5.61 -2.82
N TYR A 244 30.36 -5.60 -4.10
CA TYR A 244 29.45 -5.20 -5.18
C TYR A 244 29.25 -6.32 -6.19
N GLU A 245 28.15 -6.23 -6.93
CA GLU A 245 27.94 -6.98 -8.16
C GLU A 245 27.69 -6.00 -9.30
N SER A 246 28.24 -6.32 -10.47
CA SER A 246 28.03 -5.54 -11.69
C SER A 246 26.76 -6.00 -12.38
N HIS A 247 25.93 -5.03 -12.77
CA HIS A 247 24.69 -5.24 -13.51
C HIS A 247 24.73 -4.37 -14.76
N GLU A 248 24.51 -4.97 -15.91
CA GLU A 248 24.35 -4.22 -17.16
C GLU A 248 22.88 -3.86 -17.32
N ASP A 249 22.58 -2.57 -17.53
CA ASP A 249 21.22 -2.14 -17.86
C ASP A 249 20.86 -2.44 -19.32
N LEU A 250 19.62 -2.15 -19.71
CA LEU A 250 19.14 -2.39 -21.08
C LEU A 250 19.85 -1.54 -22.15
N HIS A 251 20.69 -0.59 -21.74
CA HIS A 251 21.45 0.32 -22.60
C HIS A 251 22.95 0.02 -22.61
N GLY A 252 23.39 -1.06 -21.95
CA GLY A 252 24.79 -1.45 -21.87
C GLY A 252 25.60 -0.66 -20.85
N HIS A 253 24.95 0.07 -19.94
CA HIS A 253 25.63 0.74 -18.84
C HIS A 253 25.86 -0.23 -17.69
N GLU A 254 27.11 -0.36 -17.25
CA GLU A 254 27.45 -1.13 -16.06
C GLU A 254 27.13 -0.32 -14.80
N ALA A 255 26.17 -0.80 -14.01
CA ALA A 255 25.86 -0.32 -12.68
C ALA A 255 26.46 -1.26 -11.64
N ARG A 256 27.11 -0.70 -10.61
CA ARG A 256 27.56 -1.46 -9.45
C ARG A 256 26.50 -1.38 -8.36
N ILE A 257 25.99 -2.53 -7.93
CA ILE A 257 25.07 -2.62 -6.80
C ILE A 257 25.83 -3.18 -5.61
N TRP A 258 25.83 -2.45 -4.50
CA TRP A 258 26.54 -2.82 -3.28
C TRP A 258 25.67 -3.69 -2.37
N TYR A 259 26.29 -4.66 -1.72
CA TYR A 259 25.66 -5.65 -0.85
C TYR A 259 26.47 -5.91 0.41
N VAL A 260 25.78 -6.36 1.45
CA VAL A 260 26.38 -6.97 2.64
C VAL A 260 25.85 -8.40 2.84
N ARG A 261 26.57 -9.20 3.62
CA ARG A 261 26.04 -10.45 4.19
C ARG A 261 25.76 -10.25 5.67
N PHE A 262 24.50 -10.35 6.06
CA PHE A 262 24.07 -10.19 7.45
C PHE A 262 23.21 -11.39 7.86
N PHE A 263 23.65 -12.15 8.87
CA PHE A 263 23.04 -13.44 9.24
C PHE A 263 22.88 -14.41 8.05
N GLY A 264 23.82 -14.39 7.11
CA GLY A 264 23.80 -15.23 5.90
C GLY A 264 22.95 -14.67 4.74
N PHE A 265 22.13 -13.65 4.96
CA PHE A 265 21.33 -13.01 3.93
C PHE A 265 22.12 -11.98 3.15
N LYS A 266 21.91 -11.96 1.83
CA LYS A 266 22.41 -10.91 0.94
C LYS A 266 21.42 -9.74 0.99
N ILE A 267 21.89 -8.59 1.47
CA ILE A 267 21.07 -7.37 1.62
C ILE A 267 21.71 -6.25 0.81
N LYS A 268 20.92 -5.49 0.04
CA LYS A 268 21.40 -4.29 -0.66
C LYS A 268 21.93 -3.29 0.38
N ALA A 269 23.09 -2.71 0.11
CA ALA A 269 23.84 -1.87 1.05
C ALA A 269 23.78 -0.37 0.69
N SER A 270 23.10 -0.01 -0.39
CA SER A 270 22.96 1.37 -0.85
C SER A 270 21.68 1.53 -1.68
N PRO A 271 21.01 2.68 -1.60
CA PRO A 271 19.86 2.99 -2.42
C PRO A 271 20.22 3.19 -3.87
N GLU A 272 19.23 3.00 -4.72
CA GLU A 272 19.41 2.95 -6.18
C GLU A 272 20.00 4.25 -6.76
N TYR A 273 19.74 5.39 -6.15
CA TYR A 273 20.30 6.69 -6.59
C TYR A 273 21.78 6.88 -6.21
N LEU A 274 22.33 6.06 -5.32
CA LEU A 274 23.76 6.06 -4.98
C LEU A 274 24.58 5.15 -5.91
N HIS A 275 23.93 4.28 -6.70
CA HIS A 275 24.61 3.34 -7.61
C HIS A 275 25.51 4.03 -8.64
N SER A 276 25.23 5.29 -8.98
CA SER A 276 26.05 6.08 -9.92
C SER A 276 27.05 7.03 -9.25
N LYS A 277 26.98 7.20 -7.91
CA LYS A 277 27.80 8.18 -7.17
C LYS A 277 28.82 7.56 -6.23
N VAL A 278 28.54 6.36 -5.71
CA VAL A 278 29.40 5.70 -4.72
C VAL A 278 30.33 4.72 -5.43
N ASN A 279 31.62 5.06 -5.45
CA ASN A 279 32.61 4.36 -6.25
C ASN A 279 33.56 3.48 -5.42
N SER A 280 33.47 3.53 -4.09
CA SER A 280 34.35 2.75 -3.21
C SER A 280 33.59 2.02 -2.10
N PRO A 281 34.12 0.86 -1.63
CA PRO A 281 33.56 0.18 -0.47
C PRO A 281 33.53 1.08 0.77
N ASP A 282 34.55 1.92 0.99
CA ASP A 282 34.66 2.77 2.18
C ASP A 282 33.53 3.80 2.28
N GLU A 283 33.14 4.40 1.17
CA GLU A 283 31.98 5.30 1.11
C GLU A 283 30.69 4.56 1.51
N VAL A 284 30.50 3.32 1.03
CA VAL A 284 29.34 2.49 1.44
C VAL A 284 29.40 2.18 2.93
N ARG A 285 30.57 1.82 3.47
CA ARG A 285 30.73 1.55 4.91
C ARG A 285 30.35 2.77 5.75
N GLN A 286 30.87 3.94 5.39
CA GLN A 286 30.57 5.20 6.07
C GLN A 286 29.08 5.47 6.06
N TYR A 287 28.45 5.30 4.90
CA TYR A 287 27.03 5.46 4.73
C TYR A 287 26.21 4.46 5.57
N LEU A 288 26.58 3.17 5.60
CA LEU A 288 25.88 2.14 6.39
C LEU A 288 25.90 2.48 7.88
N MET A 289 27.02 3.02 8.38
CA MET A 289 27.15 3.47 9.77
C MET A 289 26.26 4.67 10.12
N GLN A 290 25.71 5.38 9.13
CA GLN A 290 24.77 6.49 9.33
C GLN A 290 23.30 6.05 9.26
N THR A 291 23.01 4.80 8.87
CA THR A 291 21.63 4.31 8.75
C THR A 291 20.94 4.22 10.11
N THR A 292 19.61 4.42 10.13
CA THR A 292 18.79 4.30 11.33
C THR A 292 18.96 2.93 12.00
N PHE A 293 18.97 1.85 11.22
CA PHE A 293 19.16 0.50 11.75
C PHE A 293 20.51 0.35 12.44
N TYR A 294 21.61 0.82 11.85
CA TYR A 294 22.94 0.76 12.47
C TYR A 294 22.98 1.54 13.78
N LYS A 295 22.46 2.76 13.78
CA LYS A 295 22.40 3.60 14.99
C LYS A 295 21.60 2.96 16.11
N LEU A 296 20.46 2.36 15.80
CA LEU A 296 19.64 1.63 16.78
C LEU A 296 20.39 0.45 17.40
N ILE A 297 21.11 -0.35 16.60
CA ILE A 297 21.87 -1.50 17.11
C ILE A 297 23.03 -1.07 18.01
N PHE A 298 23.70 0.05 17.69
CA PHE A 298 24.85 0.55 18.45
C PHE A 298 24.51 1.60 19.52
N ASN A 299 23.23 1.92 19.72
CA ASN A 299 22.76 2.99 20.62
C ASN A 299 23.42 4.36 20.32
N LEU A 300 23.52 4.71 19.04
CA LEU A 300 24.08 5.97 18.56
C LEU A 300 22.97 7.02 18.35
N PRO A 301 23.30 8.33 18.47
CA PRO A 301 22.35 9.42 18.28
C PRO A 301 21.87 9.61 16.84
#